data_AF-A0A363NMU4-F1
#
_entry.id   AF-A0A363NMU4-F1
#
_cell.length_a   1.000
_cell.length_b   1.000
_cell.length_c   1.000
_cell.angle_alpha   90.00
_cell.angle_beta   90.00
_cell.angle_gamma   90.00
#
_symmetry.space_group_name_H-M   'P 1'
#
loop_
_entity.id
_entity.type
_entity.pdbx_description
1 polymer ?
#
loop_
_entity_poly.entity_id
_entity_poly.type
_entity_poly.pdbx_seq_one_letter_code
_entity_poly.pdbx_strand_id
1 'polypeptide(L)'
;MIRPLEYCVNTQHINVSIDTIDNRIVELLALRKAYLHKAKVLQDDTDNEQHIIKNISSNQVTLAKRFDLPIEFVQAIFQEIDNYFNQDYTTRGYEQQ
;
A
#
# COMPACT_ATOMS: atom_id res chain seq x y z
N MET A 1 18.80 6.53 1.41
CA MET A 1 18.32 7.61 0.52
C MET A 1 18.44 7.09 -0.90
N ILE A 2 17.41 7.24 -1.73
CA ILE A 2 17.48 6.80 -3.13
C ILE A 2 18.42 7.77 -3.85
N ARG A 3 19.50 7.25 -4.43
CA ARG A 3 20.42 8.06 -5.22
C ARG A 3 19.78 8.33 -6.61
N PRO A 4 19.95 9.53 -7.19
CA PRO A 4 19.61 9.75 -8.59
C PRO A 4 20.32 8.75 -9.50
N LEU A 5 19.60 8.21 -10.48
CA LEU A 5 20.10 7.11 -11.31
C LEU A 5 21.37 7.50 -12.07
N GLU A 6 21.45 8.75 -12.54
CA GLU A 6 22.59 9.34 -13.24
C GLU A 6 23.87 9.40 -12.38
N TYR A 7 23.75 9.31 -11.05
CA TYR A 7 24.90 9.30 -10.13
C TYR A 7 25.30 7.90 -9.68
N CYS A 8 24.64 6.84 -10.17
CA CYS A 8 24.99 5.45 -9.88
C CYS A 8 26.15 5.00 -10.78
N VAL A 9 27.39 5.10 -10.28
CA VAL A 9 28.60 4.73 -11.04
C VAL A 9 29.07 3.27 -10.91
N ASN A 10 28.40 2.47 -10.07
CA ASN A 10 28.73 1.05 -9.88
C ASN A 10 27.50 0.27 -9.36
N THR A 11 27.60 -1.06 -9.37
CA THR A 11 26.52 -1.96 -8.95
C THR A 11 26.13 -1.77 -7.49
N GLN A 12 27.08 -1.45 -6.60
CA GLN A 12 26.79 -1.19 -5.19
C GLN A 12 25.83 -0.01 -5.01
N HIS A 13 25.99 1.07 -5.77
CA HIS A 13 25.09 2.22 -5.69
C HIS A 13 23.66 1.89 -6.13
N ILE A 14 23.54 1.03 -7.15
CA ILE A 14 22.24 0.55 -7.64
C ILE A 14 21.58 -0.30 -6.57
N ASN A 15 22.28 -1.29 -6.02
CA ASN A 15 21.75 -2.20 -5.01
C ASN A 15 21.27 -1.44 -3.77
N VAL A 16 22.07 -0.51 -3.24
CA VAL A 16 21.67 0.32 -2.08
C VAL A 16 20.41 1.16 -2.38
N SER A 17 20.26 1.62 -3.62
CA SER A 17 19.08 2.40 -4.03
C SER A 17 17.84 1.51 -4.14
N ILE A 18 17.97 0.29 -4.66
CA ILE A 18 16.91 -0.72 -4.69
C ILE A 18 16.51 -1.11 -3.27
N ASP A 19 17.46 -1.45 -2.40
CA ASP A 19 17.18 -1.77 -0.99
C ASP A 19 16.44 -0.62 -0.28
N THR A 20 16.79 0.63 -0.62
CA THR A 20 16.07 1.80 -0.07
C THR A 20 14.64 1.89 -0.61
N ILE A 21 14.40 1.58 -1.89
CA ILE A 21 13.06 1.56 -2.49
C ILE A 21 12.22 0.50 -1.79
N ASP A 22 12.75 -0.71 -1.63
CA ASP A 22 12.02 -1.83 -1.02
C ASP A 22 11.64 -1.54 0.43
N ASN A 23 12.57 -0.99 1.22
CA ASN A 23 12.28 -0.54 2.58
C ASN A 23 11.16 0.52 2.61
N ARG A 24 11.19 1.49 1.69
CA ARG A 24 10.15 2.53 1.60
C ARG A 24 8.78 1.97 1.22
N ILE A 25 8.72 0.94 0.37
CA ILE A 25 7.47 0.25 0.05
C ILE A 25 6.86 -0.32 1.34
N VAL A 26 7.66 -0.99 2.17
CA VAL A 26 7.21 -1.54 3.45
C VAL A 26 6.79 -0.45 4.43
N GLU A 27 7.55 0.64 4.56
CA GLU A 27 7.20 1.80 5.39
C GLU A 27 5.85 2.40 4.99
N LEU A 28 5.59 2.54 3.68
CA LEU A 28 4.33 3.07 3.16
C LEU A 28 3.15 2.12 3.41
N LEU A 29 3.38 0.80 3.35
CA LEU A 29 2.36 -0.19 3.72
C LEU A 29 2.03 -0.12 5.22
N ALA A 30 3.04 0.03 6.08
CA ALA A 30 2.84 0.23 7.52
C ALA A 30 2.09 1.53 7.82
N LEU A 31 2.40 2.61 7.10
CA LEU A 31 1.68 3.88 7.22
C LEU A 31 0.22 3.71 6.77
N ARG A 32 -0.03 3.06 5.63
CA ARG A 32 -1.39 2.75 5.14
C ARG A 32 -2.20 2.01 6.21
N LYS A 33 -1.59 1.03 6.89
CA LYS A 33 -2.22 0.33 8.03
C LYS A 33 -2.68 1.28 9.13
N ALA A 34 -1.81 2.22 9.53
CA ALA A 34 -2.13 3.20 10.58
C ALA A 34 -3.30 4.12 10.18
N TYR A 35 -3.37 4.53 8.92
CA TYR A 35 -4.50 5.32 8.40
C TYR A 35 -5.80 4.53 8.39
N LEU A 36 -5.79 3.28 7.95
CA LEU A 36 -6.97 2.41 7.98
C LEU A 36 -7.45 2.18 9.42
N HIS A 37 -6.54 1.99 10.38
CA HIS A 37 -6.88 1.87 11.79
C HIS A 37 -7.51 3.17 12.34
N LYS A 38 -6.91 4.34 12.04
CA LYS A 38 -7.44 5.63 12.48
C LYS A 38 -8.83 5.88 11.90
N ALA A 39 -9.05 5.52 10.64
CA ALA A 39 -10.35 5.62 10.01
C ALA A 39 -11.41 4.74 10.68
N LYS A 40 -11.06 3.51 11.06
CA LYS A 40 -11.95 2.63 11.80
C LYS A 40 -12.40 3.26 13.13
N VAL A 41 -11.45 3.77 13.91
CA VAL A 41 -11.76 4.45 15.18
C VAL A 41 -12.76 5.59 14.96
N LEU A 42 -12.59 6.38 13.90
CA LEU A 42 -13.51 7.47 13.58
C LEU A 42 -14.91 6.99 13.12
N GLN A 43 -15.00 5.82 12.49
CA GLN A 43 -16.27 5.21 12.06
C GLN A 43 -17.00 4.56 13.23
N ASP A 44 -16.31 3.85 14.12
CA ASP A 44 -16.92 3.25 15.31
C ASP A 44 -17.50 4.32 16.26
N ASP A 45 -16.93 5.54 16.26
CA ASP A 45 -17.45 6.71 16.99
C ASP A 45 -18.67 7.38 16.34
N THR A 46 -19.01 7.02 15.10
CA THR A 46 -20.17 7.56 14.36
C THR A 46 -21.12 6.42 13.98
N ASP A 47 -22.26 6.34 14.67
CA ASP A 47 -23.29 5.28 14.55
C ASP A 47 -24.02 5.24 13.18
N ASN A 48 -23.43 5.80 12.12
CA ASN A 48 -24.02 5.91 10.79
C ASN A 48 -23.00 5.69 9.67
N GLU A 49 -23.41 4.77 8.78
CA GLU A 49 -22.93 4.50 7.44
C GLU A 49 -21.51 3.94 7.31
N GLN A 50 -21.48 2.67 6.87
CA GLN A 50 -20.31 1.93 6.38
C GLN A 50 -19.65 2.68 5.22
N HIS A 51 -18.90 3.74 5.54
CA HIS A 51 -17.96 4.32 4.61
C HIS A 51 -16.77 3.38 4.50
N ILE A 52 -16.93 2.33 3.70
CA ILE A 52 -15.79 1.63 3.11
C ILE A 52 -14.90 2.75 2.56
N ILE A 53 -13.71 2.94 3.13
CA ILE A 53 -12.70 3.79 2.52
C ILE A 53 -12.46 3.15 1.17
N LYS A 54 -13.11 3.68 0.14
CA LYS A 54 -13.05 3.16 -1.21
C LYS A 54 -11.58 3.17 -1.57
N ASN A 55 -11.02 1.97 -1.62
CA ASN A 55 -9.69 1.76 -2.13
C ASN A 55 -9.58 2.44 -3.49
N ILE A 56 -8.37 2.90 -3.78
CA ILE A 56 -7.93 3.59 -4.98
C ILE A 56 -7.97 2.60 -6.18
N SER A 57 -9.03 1.81 -6.32
CA SER A 57 -9.22 0.83 -7.39
C SER A 57 -9.44 1.53 -8.73
N SER A 58 -9.91 2.78 -8.73
CA SER A 58 -10.24 3.50 -9.96
C SER A 58 -9.04 4.06 -10.73
N ASN A 59 -7.82 4.04 -10.18
CA ASN A 59 -6.68 4.70 -10.83
C ASN A 59 -5.47 3.80 -11.14
N GLN A 60 -5.56 2.49 -10.88
CA GLN A 60 -4.44 1.56 -11.06
C GLN A 60 -3.96 1.47 -12.52
N VAL A 61 -4.89 1.44 -13.48
CA VAL A 61 -4.56 1.43 -14.92
C VAL A 61 -3.81 2.69 -15.34
N THR A 62 -4.24 3.86 -14.86
CA THR A 62 -3.59 5.14 -15.13
C THR A 62 -2.18 5.18 -14.53
N LEU A 63 -2.02 4.67 -13.30
CA LEU A 63 -0.72 4.60 -12.63
C LEU A 63 0.24 3.67 -13.38
N ALA A 64 -0.24 2.48 -13.77
CA ALA A 64 0.54 1.52 -14.55
C ALA A 64 1.06 2.14 -15.84
N LYS A 65 0.17 2.79 -16.61
CA LYS A 65 0.55 3.50 -17.84
C LYS A 65 1.51 4.66 -17.59
N ARG A 66 1.30 5.44 -16.52
CA ARG A 66 2.14 6.60 -16.20
C ARG A 66 3.59 6.20 -15.88
N PHE A 67 3.77 5.04 -15.26
CA PHE A 67 5.09 4.55 -14.84
C PHE A 67 5.64 3.45 -15.75
N ASP A 68 5.00 3.21 -16.92
CA ASP A 68 5.38 2.18 -17.89
C ASP A 68 5.52 0.77 -17.28
N LEU A 69 4.53 0.39 -16.47
CA LEU A 69 4.43 -0.92 -15.83
C LEU A 69 3.28 -1.74 -16.45
N PRO A 70 3.39 -3.08 -16.51
CA PRO A 70 2.29 -3.93 -16.92
C PRO A 70 1.05 -3.72 -16.04
N ILE A 71 -0.10 -3.54 -16.67
CA ILE A 71 -1.36 -3.22 -15.96
C ILE A 71 -1.72 -4.38 -15.01
N GLU A 72 -1.57 -5.62 -15.49
CA GLU A 72 -1.89 -6.84 -14.75
C GLU A 72 -1.00 -6.98 -13.51
N PHE A 73 0.27 -6.59 -13.61
CA PHE A 73 1.21 -6.60 -12.50
C PHE A 73 0.80 -5.61 -11.41
N VAL A 74 0.48 -4.37 -11.79
CA VAL A 74 0.04 -3.34 -10.84
C VAL A 74 -1.28 -3.74 -10.18
N GLN A 75 -2.24 -4.24 -10.95
CA GLN A 75 -3.51 -4.74 -10.42
C GLN A 75 -3.31 -5.89 -9.42
N ALA A 76 -2.45 -6.86 -9.73
CA ALA A 76 -2.15 -7.96 -8.83
C ALA A 76 -1.55 -7.49 -7.49
N ILE A 77 -0.63 -6.52 -7.53
CA ILE A 77 -0.06 -5.92 -6.31
C ILE A 77 -1.15 -5.29 -5.45
N PHE A 78 -1.99 -4.43 -6.04
CA PHE A 78 -3.03 -3.75 -5.26
C PHE A 78 -4.10 -4.72 -4.77
N GLN A 79 -4.42 -5.76 -5.54
CA GLN A 79 -5.32 -6.82 -5.10
C GLN A 79 -4.75 -7.55 -3.88
N GLU A 80 -3.47 -7.90 -3.88
CA GLU A 80 -2.83 -8.58 -2.75
C GLU A 80 -2.75 -7.69 -1.51
N ILE A 81 -2.39 -6.42 -1.71
CA ILE A 81 -2.43 -5.41 -0.67
C ILE A 81 -3.85 -5.33 -0.07
N ASP A 82 -4.87 -5.23 -0.90
CA ASP A 82 -6.27 -5.14 -0.44
C ASP A 82 -6.71 -6.42 0.27
N ASN A 83 -6.34 -7.60 -0.23
CA ASN A 83 -6.60 -8.87 0.42
C ASN A 83 -5.99 -8.92 1.82
N TYR A 84 -4.72 -8.55 1.97
CA TYR A 84 -4.04 -8.54 3.26
C TYR A 84 -4.75 -7.64 4.28
N PHE A 85 -5.06 -6.40 3.88
CA PHE A 85 -5.70 -5.47 4.79
C PHE A 85 -7.17 -5.81 5.06
N ASN A 86 -7.92 -6.34 4.08
CA ASN A 86 -9.32 -6.75 4.22
C ASN A 86 -9.50 -8.04 5.03
N GLN A 87 -8.55 -8.99 4.97
CA GLN A 87 -8.60 -10.20 5.80
C GLN A 87 -8.47 -9.89 7.30
N ASP A 88 -7.67 -8.88 7.67
CA ASP A 88 -7.60 -8.35 9.03
C ASP A 88 -8.97 -7.77 9.51
N TYR A 89 -9.89 -7.38 8.60
CA TYR A 89 -11.27 -6.97 8.95
C TYR A 89 -12.16 -8.16 9.32
N THR A 90 -11.97 -9.33 8.69
CA THR A 90 -12.77 -10.52 8.98
C THR A 90 -12.32 -11.26 10.24
N THR A 91 -11.01 -11.30 10.54
CA THR A 91 -10.50 -12.14 11.63
C THR A 91 -10.56 -11.47 13.00
N ARG A 92 -10.57 -10.12 13.08
CA ARG A 92 -10.63 -9.38 14.35
C ARG A 92 -12.04 -9.13 14.88
N GLY A 93 -13.06 -9.66 14.21
CA GLY A 93 -14.45 -9.64 14.69
C GLY A 93 -14.79 -10.72 15.72
N TYR A 94 -13.85 -11.62 16.05
CA TYR A 94 -14.09 -12.80 16.91
C TYR A 94 -13.11 -12.97 18.06
N GLU A 95 -12.42 -11.93 18.50
CA GLU A 95 -11.63 -11.96 19.74
C GLU A 95 -12.05 -10.81 20.68
N GLN A 96 -13.31 -10.87 21.12
CA GLN A 96 -13.73 -10.36 22.42
C GLN A 96 -14.59 -11.42 23.11
N GLN A 97 -13.93 -12.35 23.80
CA GLN A 97 -14.50 -13.10 24.92
C GLN A 97 -13.47 -13.17 26.04
#